data_AF-A0A9D3ZPJ4-F1
#
_entry.id   AF-A0A9D3ZPJ4-F1
#
_cell.length_a   1.000
_cell.length_b   1.000
_cell.length_c   1.000
_cell.angle_alpha   90.00
_cell.angle_beta   90.00
_cell.angle_gamma   90.00
#
_symmetry.space_group_name_H-M   'P 1'
#
loop_
_entity.id
_entity.type
_entity.pdbx_description
1 polymer ?
#
loop_
_entity_poly.entity_id
_entity_poly.type
_entity_poly.pdbx_seq_one_letter_code
_entity_poly.pdbx_strand_id
1 'polypeptide(L)'
;MSAALPLPASSLKLMVATSFPCAVISEGINIIVVEGGSKSIKRYRKLILRRINWAEVVNDNDDDGDDDEEKPPNKCMLVWQGSVAKSTFNRFSVHECITKAAARKVFADARVGHYWVLAVNFIDDEF
;
A
#
# COMPACT_ATOMS: atom_id res chain seq x y z
N MET A 1 -11.14 -11.94 -16.30
CA MET A 1 -10.73 -10.56 -16.64
C MET A 1 -10.37 -9.88 -15.32
N SER A 2 -9.09 -9.63 -15.07
CA SER A 2 -8.66 -8.86 -13.90
C SER A 2 -8.36 -7.46 -14.40
N ALA A 3 -9.13 -6.47 -13.94
CA ALA A 3 -8.77 -5.08 -14.20
C ALA A 3 -7.50 -4.78 -13.39
N ALA A 4 -6.39 -4.56 -14.08
CA ALA A 4 -5.29 -3.80 -13.50
C ALA A 4 -5.76 -2.34 -13.44
N LEU A 5 -5.81 -1.78 -12.23
CA LEU A 5 -6.19 -0.40 -12.02
C LEU A 5 -4.89 0.44 -12.05
N PRO A 6 -4.89 1.60 -12.72
CA PRO A 6 -3.69 2.44 -12.82
C PRO A 6 -3.31 2.93 -11.42
N LEU A 7 -2.16 2.46 -10.93
CA LEU A 7 -1.60 2.91 -9.66
C LEU A 7 -0.72 4.14 -9.91
N PRO A 8 -1.12 5.36 -9.48
CA PRO A 8 -0.32 6.55 -9.70
C PRO A 8 1.04 6.42 -9.03
N ALA A 9 2.10 6.97 -9.67
CA ALA A 9 3.52 6.89 -9.30
C ALA A 9 3.83 7.41 -7.88
N SER A 10 3.45 6.62 -6.87
CA SER A 10 3.45 6.99 -5.46
C SER A 10 3.97 5.81 -4.63
N SER A 11 4.97 6.07 -3.79
CA SER A 11 5.59 5.03 -2.96
C SER A 11 4.57 4.22 -2.16
N LEU A 12 4.61 2.90 -2.34
CA LEU A 12 3.69 1.96 -1.72
C LEU A 12 4.14 1.63 -0.30
N LYS A 13 3.31 1.93 0.70
CA LYS A 13 3.61 1.74 2.12
C LYS A 13 2.87 0.49 2.63
N LEU A 14 3.61 -0.58 2.89
CA LEU A 14 3.12 -1.83 3.46
C LEU A 14 3.09 -1.76 4.99
N MET A 15 1.96 -2.14 5.58
CA MET A 15 1.75 -2.35 7.01
C MET A 15 1.21 -3.76 7.25
N VAL A 16 1.54 -4.36 8.40
CA VAL A 16 1.26 -5.77 8.66
C VAL A 16 0.68 -6.03 10.06
N ALA A 17 -0.56 -6.51 10.13
CA ALA A 17 -1.34 -6.86 11.34
C ALA A 17 -2.02 -8.27 11.23
N THR A 18 -3.22 -8.58 11.78
CA THR A 18 -3.65 -9.98 12.13
C THR A 18 -4.78 -10.81 11.41
N SER A 19 -5.67 -10.36 10.48
CA SER A 19 -6.49 -11.30 9.65
C SER A 19 -6.68 -11.13 8.10
N PHE A 20 -7.03 -9.97 7.49
CA PHE A 20 -7.14 -9.82 6.01
C PHE A 20 -6.44 -8.57 5.38
N PRO A 21 -6.16 -8.55 4.05
CA PRO A 21 -5.56 -7.41 3.37
C PRO A 21 -6.57 -6.30 3.01
N CYS A 22 -6.25 -5.06 3.34
CA CYS A 22 -6.95 -3.85 2.90
C CYS A 22 -5.96 -2.92 2.18
N ALA A 23 -6.30 -2.45 0.99
CA ALA A 23 -5.54 -1.43 0.27
C ALA A 23 -6.29 -0.09 0.28
N VAL A 24 -5.58 1.00 0.55
CA VAL A 24 -6.10 2.37 0.44
C VAL A 24 -5.19 3.11 -0.54
N ILE A 25 -5.75 3.48 -1.69
CA ILE A 25 -5.07 4.12 -2.83
C ILE A 25 -5.44 5.61 -2.79
N SER A 26 -4.45 6.49 -2.89
CA SER A 26 -4.68 7.93 -2.89
C SER A 26 -3.54 8.68 -3.58
N GLU A 27 -3.83 9.91 -4.02
CA GLU A 27 -2.87 10.78 -4.69
C GLU A 27 -1.58 10.94 -3.87
N GLY A 28 -0.46 10.46 -4.41
CA GLY A 28 0.87 10.56 -3.77
C GLY A 28 1.08 9.68 -2.53
N ILE A 29 0.15 8.78 -2.16
CA ILE A 29 0.40 7.75 -1.13
C ILE A 29 -0.55 6.56 -1.27
N ASN A 30 0.03 5.37 -1.41
CA ASN A 30 -0.70 4.10 -1.44
C ASN A 30 -0.35 3.28 -0.20
N ILE A 31 -1.34 2.81 0.56
CA ILE A 31 -1.12 2.07 1.81
C ILE A 31 -1.76 0.68 1.70
N ILE A 32 -0.97 -0.36 1.91
CA ILE A 32 -1.44 -1.75 1.97
C ILE A 32 -1.35 -2.21 3.42
N VAL A 33 -2.48 -2.47 4.08
CA VAL A 33 -2.53 -3.13 5.38
C VAL A 33 -2.79 -4.62 5.16
N VAL A 34 -1.77 -5.47 5.29
CA VAL A 34 -1.95 -6.93 5.30
C VAL A 34 -2.19 -7.39 6.73
N GLU A 35 -3.43 -7.64 7.09
CA GLU A 35 -3.70 -8.37 8.32
C GLU A 35 -3.63 -9.89 8.05
N GLY A 36 -3.03 -10.73 8.92
CA GLY A 36 -3.01 -12.19 8.74
C GLY A 36 -2.40 -13.04 9.87
N GLY A 37 -2.46 -14.36 9.73
CA GLY A 37 -1.68 -15.29 10.56
C GLY A 37 -0.20 -15.29 10.15
N SER A 38 0.71 -15.68 11.04
CA SER A 38 2.17 -15.57 10.81
C SER A 38 2.68 -16.23 9.53
N LYS A 39 2.05 -17.33 9.08
CA LYS A 39 2.36 -17.99 7.79
C LYS A 39 1.85 -17.21 6.57
N SER A 40 0.66 -16.62 6.62
CA SER A 40 0.12 -15.82 5.50
C SER A 40 0.83 -14.48 5.39
N ILE A 41 1.10 -13.81 6.52
CA ILE A 41 1.95 -12.61 6.60
C ILE A 41 3.29 -12.84 5.89
N LYS A 42 4.03 -13.92 6.24
CA LYS A 42 5.34 -14.20 5.63
C LYS A 42 5.26 -14.40 4.11
N ARG A 43 4.17 -15.01 3.62
CA ARG A 43 3.92 -15.19 2.18
C ARG A 43 3.61 -13.85 1.50
N TYR A 44 2.73 -13.03 2.06
CA TYR A 44 2.40 -11.70 1.54
C TYR A 44 3.62 -10.77 1.54
N ARG A 45 4.39 -10.73 2.65
CA ARG A 45 5.62 -9.93 2.74
C ARG A 45 6.64 -10.34 1.66
N LYS A 46 6.80 -11.65 1.39
CA LYS A 46 7.68 -12.13 0.30
C LYS A 46 7.11 -11.82 -1.09
N LEU A 47 5.79 -11.83 -1.28
CA LEU A 47 5.17 -11.42 -2.53
C LEU A 47 5.43 -9.92 -2.80
N ILE A 48 4.96 -9.06 -1.89
CA ILE A 48 4.98 -7.60 -2.04
C ILE A 48 6.41 -7.04 -2.07
N LEU A 49 7.31 -7.46 -1.18
CA LEU A 49 8.64 -6.82 -1.05
C LEU A 49 9.76 -7.54 -1.84
N ARG A 50 9.50 -8.63 -2.56
CA ARG A 50 10.55 -9.39 -3.27
C ARG A 50 10.15 -10.02 -4.60
N ARG A 51 8.87 -10.26 -4.89
CA ARG A 51 8.42 -10.93 -6.12
C ARG A 51 7.77 -10.00 -7.13
N ILE A 52 7.30 -8.84 -6.69
CA ILE A 52 6.78 -7.78 -7.56
C ILE A 52 7.90 -6.78 -7.74
N ASN A 53 8.30 -6.54 -8.99
CA ASN A 53 9.18 -5.44 -9.32
C ASN A 53 8.34 -4.19 -9.55
N TRP A 54 8.22 -3.35 -8.52
CA TRP A 54 7.32 -2.18 -8.55
C TRP A 54 7.77 -1.11 -9.55
N ALA A 55 9.05 -1.08 -9.93
CA ALA A 55 9.56 -0.16 -10.94
C ALA A 55 9.05 -0.50 -12.35
N GLU A 56 9.01 -1.79 -12.71
CA GLU A 56 8.54 -2.26 -14.03
C GLU A 56 7.03 -2.14 -14.21
N VAL A 57 6.25 -2.22 -13.12
CA VAL A 57 4.77 -2.18 -13.16
C VAL A 57 4.21 -0.85 -13.68
N VAL A 58 4.98 0.24 -13.59
CA VAL A 58 4.55 1.56 -14.08
C VAL A 58 4.64 1.60 -15.62
N ASN A 59 5.77 1.17 -16.18
CA ASN A 59 6.07 1.24 -17.62
C ASN A 59 5.10 0.43 -18.48
N ASP A 60 4.55 -0.68 -17.96
CA ASP A 60 3.63 -1.57 -18.71
C ASP A 60 2.19 -1.01 -18.83
N ASN A 61 1.87 0.12 -18.18
CA ASN A 61 0.54 0.73 -18.19
C ASN A 61 0.49 2.12 -18.86
N ASP A 62 1.63 2.71 -19.23
CA ASP A 62 1.75 4.03 -19.84
C ASP A 62 2.09 3.94 -21.36
N ASP A 63 1.36 3.13 -22.13
CA ASP A 63 1.50 2.98 -23.61
C ASP A 63 0.80 4.12 -24.39
N ASP A 64 0.66 5.31 -23.78
CA ASP A 64 0.03 6.50 -24.37
C ASP A 64 0.93 7.74 -24.17
N GLY A 65 2.02 7.78 -24.95
CA GLY A 65 2.61 9.02 -25.47
C GLY A 65 3.34 9.99 -24.51
N ASP A 66 4.67 10.00 -24.64
CA ASP A 66 5.51 11.21 -24.62
C ASP A 66 5.43 12.11 -23.36
N ASP A 67 6.05 11.67 -22.26
CA ASP A 67 6.64 12.61 -21.29
C ASP A 67 7.85 11.97 -20.57
N ASP A 68 9.05 12.28 -21.06
CA ASP A 68 10.36 11.79 -20.59
C ASP A 68 10.80 12.48 -19.27
N GLU A 69 9.86 12.65 -18.32
CA GLU A 69 10.19 13.01 -16.93
C GLU A 69 10.68 11.76 -16.19
N GLU A 70 11.89 11.82 -15.63
CA GLU A 70 12.46 10.81 -14.71
C GLU A 70 11.66 10.70 -13.39
N LYS A 71 10.43 10.15 -13.48
CA LYS A 71 9.61 9.83 -12.31
C LYS A 71 10.36 8.78 -11.48
N PRO A 72 10.60 9.02 -10.18
CA PRO A 72 11.39 8.10 -9.37
C PRO A 72 10.73 6.72 -9.35
N PRO A 73 11.51 5.62 -9.50
CA PRO A 73 10.97 4.29 -9.68
C PRO A 73 10.08 3.90 -8.50
N ASN A 74 8.86 3.47 -8.80
CA ASN A 74 7.90 3.11 -7.76
C ASN A 74 8.45 1.95 -6.92
N LYS A 75 8.42 2.09 -5.59
CA LYS A 75 8.89 1.08 -4.64
C LYS A 75 7.89 0.83 -3.53
N CYS A 76 7.87 -0.42 -3.05
CA CYS A 76 7.07 -0.81 -1.89
C CYS A 76 7.96 -1.08 -0.66
N MET A 77 7.66 -0.42 0.46
CA MET A 77 8.45 -0.46 1.69
C MET A 77 7.61 -0.93 2.87
N LEU A 78 8.22 -1.62 3.83
CA LEU A 78 7.56 -2.00 5.09
C LEU A 78 7.67 -0.86 6.10
N VAL A 79 6.54 -0.22 6.40
CA VAL A 79 6.46 0.82 7.44
C VAL A 79 6.36 0.22 8.84
N TRP A 80 5.55 -0.83 9.01
CA TRP A 80 5.32 -1.43 10.33
C TRP A 80 4.91 -2.90 10.23
N GLN A 81 5.40 -3.70 11.19
CA GLN A 81 4.98 -5.09 11.39
C GLN A 81 4.87 -5.38 12.89
N GLY A 82 3.72 -5.86 13.34
CA GLY A 82 3.53 -6.28 14.71
C GLY A 82 2.33 -7.20 14.90
N SER A 83 1.90 -7.36 16.15
CA SER A 83 0.69 -8.09 16.51
C SER A 83 -0.34 -7.11 17.06
N VAL A 84 -1.61 -7.27 16.66
CA VAL A 84 -2.74 -6.50 17.20
C VAL A 84 -3.75 -7.45 17.83
N ALA A 85 -4.31 -7.03 18.97
CA ALA A 85 -5.22 -7.86 19.77
C ALA A 85 -6.55 -8.18 19.06
N LYS A 86 -6.98 -7.30 18.16
CA LYS A 86 -8.18 -7.45 17.33
C LYS A 86 -7.85 -7.02 15.91
N SER A 87 -8.18 -7.85 14.93
CA SER A 87 -8.12 -7.48 13.52
C SER A 87 -9.26 -6.51 13.18
N THR A 88 -8.91 -5.50 12.39
CA THR A 88 -9.80 -4.42 11.96
C THR A 88 -10.38 -4.72 10.57
N PHE A 89 -9.54 -5.22 9.66
CA PHE A 89 -9.97 -5.55 8.30
C PHE A 89 -10.28 -7.05 8.23
N ASN A 90 -11.58 -7.36 8.20
CA ASN A 90 -12.10 -8.74 8.23
C ASN A 90 -12.45 -9.32 6.85
N ARG A 91 -12.18 -8.58 5.77
CA ARG A 91 -12.38 -8.94 4.37
C ARG A 91 -11.31 -8.28 3.52
N PHE A 92 -11.07 -8.84 2.34
CA PHE A 92 -10.29 -8.14 1.32
C PHE A 92 -11.07 -6.91 0.84
N SER A 93 -10.42 -5.75 0.83
CA SER A 93 -11.01 -4.48 0.38
C SER A 93 -9.97 -3.59 -0.30
N VAL A 94 -10.42 -2.83 -1.29
CA VAL A 94 -9.65 -1.78 -1.97
C VAL A 94 -10.47 -0.50 -1.88
N HIS A 95 -9.86 0.56 -1.37
CA HIS A 95 -10.47 1.88 -1.21
C HIS A 95 -9.70 2.90 -2.04
N GLU A 96 -10.27 3.29 -3.18
CA GLU A 96 -9.77 4.40 -3.98
C GLU A 96 -10.28 5.71 -3.38
N CYS A 97 -9.35 6.61 -3.05
CA CYS A 97 -9.63 7.85 -2.34
C CYS A 97 -8.99 9.02 -3.09
N ILE A 98 -9.80 9.82 -3.78
CA ILE A 98 -9.37 11.00 -4.55
C ILE A 98 -8.47 11.91 -3.70
N THR A 99 -8.81 12.11 -2.42
CA THR A 99 -8.02 12.97 -1.52
C THR A 99 -7.41 12.20 -0.34
N LYS A 100 -6.25 12.66 0.11
CA LYS A 100 -5.60 12.21 1.36
C LYS A 100 -6.52 12.34 2.59
N ALA A 101 -7.46 13.28 2.57
CA ALA A 101 -8.47 13.42 3.62
C ALA A 101 -9.50 12.27 3.62
N ALA A 102 -9.95 11.82 2.44
CA ALA A 102 -10.79 10.64 2.31
C ALA A 102 -10.03 9.36 2.71
N ALA A 103 -8.77 9.21 2.28
CA ALA A 103 -7.93 8.08 2.65
C ALA A 103 -7.73 8.01 4.18
N ARG A 104 -7.40 9.13 4.83
CA ARG A 104 -7.34 9.23 6.31
C ARG A 104 -8.66 8.84 6.98
N LYS A 105 -9.81 9.18 6.38
CA LYS A 105 -11.14 8.84 6.91
C LYS A 105 -11.35 7.32 6.93
N VAL A 106 -10.92 6.58 5.91
CA VAL A 106 -11.01 5.10 5.90
C VAL A 106 -10.34 4.49 7.15
N PHE A 107 -9.14 4.94 7.49
CA PHE A 107 -8.44 4.47 8.70
C PHE A 107 -9.10 4.97 10.01
N ALA A 108 -9.66 6.18 10.03
CA ALA A 108 -10.35 6.73 11.19
C ALA A 108 -11.66 5.99 11.50
N ASP A 109 -12.50 5.76 10.50
CA ASP A 109 -13.77 5.02 10.62
C ASP A 109 -13.51 3.56 11.04
N ALA A 110 -12.42 2.97 10.55
CA ALA A 110 -11.91 1.66 10.95
C ALA A 110 -11.22 1.64 12.34
N ARG A 111 -11.16 2.76 13.06
CA ARG A 111 -10.51 2.93 14.38
C ARG A 111 -9.00 2.64 14.41
N VAL A 112 -8.34 2.69 13.26
CA VAL A 112 -6.89 2.48 13.08
C VAL A 112 -6.22 3.70 12.45
N GLY A 113 -6.70 4.91 12.76
CA GLY A 113 -6.15 6.17 12.24
C GLY A 113 -4.65 6.38 12.49
N HIS A 114 -4.07 5.69 13.47
CA HIS A 114 -2.63 5.66 13.71
C HIS A 114 -1.83 4.97 12.59
N TYR A 115 -2.42 4.02 11.84
CA TYR A 115 -1.81 3.46 10.62
C TYR A 115 -1.61 4.56 9.56
N TRP A 116 -2.58 5.45 9.36
CA TRP A 116 -2.40 6.60 8.45
C TRP A 116 -1.25 7.50 8.90
N VAL A 117 -1.20 7.85 10.19
CA VAL A 117 -0.14 8.71 10.76
C VAL A 117 1.25 8.08 10.62
N LEU A 118 1.40 6.80 10.96
CA LEU A 118 2.63 6.04 10.76
C LEU A 118 3.05 5.99 9.29
N ALA A 119 2.10 5.84 8.36
CA ALA A 119 2.39 5.79 6.94
C ALA A 119 2.86 7.15 6.39
N VAL A 120 2.13 8.24 6.66
CA VAL A 120 2.51 9.57 6.13
C VAL A 120 3.83 10.07 6.72
N ASN A 121 4.10 9.76 8.00
CA ASN A 121 5.34 10.17 8.67
C ASN A 121 6.51 9.18 8.46
N PHE A 122 6.32 8.08 7.71
CA PHE A 122 7.42 7.19 7.37
C PHE A 122 8.39 7.89 6.42
N ILE A 123 9.55 8.24 6.98
CA ILE A 123 10.78 8.59 6.27
C ILE A 123 11.48 7.29 5.89
N ASP A 124 12.08 7.28 4.71
CA ASP A 124 12.89 6.18 4.24
C ASP A 124 14.34 6.40 4.70
N ASP A 125 14.81 5.60 5.65
CA ASP A 125 16.16 5.71 6.24
C ASP A 125 17.24 4.96 5.41
N GLU A 126 16.95 4.60 4.16
CA GLU A 126 17.94 4.03 3.21
C GLU A 126 18.91 5.11 2.70
N PHE A 127 20.08 5.19 3.35
CA PHE A 127 21.34 5.67 2.76
C PHE A 127 22.01 4.56 1.95
#